data_AF-A0AA88PC75-F1
#
_entry.id   AF-A0AA88PC75-F1
#
_cell.length_a   1.000
_cell.length_b   1.000
_cell.length_c   1.000
_cell.angle_alpha   90.00
_cell.angle_beta   90.00
_cell.angle_gamma   90.00
#
_symmetry.space_group_name_H-M   'P 1'
#
loop_
_entity.id
_entity.type
_entity.pdbx_description
1 polymer ?
#
loop_
_entity_poly.entity_id
_entity_poly.type
_entity_poly.pdbx_seq_one_letter_code
_entity_poly.pdbx_strand_id
1 'polypeptide(L)'
;MASGDIAQITEALAKTHVGEVELSYKGRGLKLDNAESVKEMVQEIEQCQGLQSLRLEGNTLGVEAAQAIAKSLEAKRELEQCHWSDMFTGRLRSEIPPSLKSLGNALMTSGARLTHLDLSDNAFGPDGVKGIESLLKSSACYTLRELRLNNCGMGIGGGMVLASALMECHKQSSAAGSPLRLKVFIAGRNRLENDGATALAKAFKLLGSLEEVHVPQNGINHPGVTALATALKHNPNLQVLNLNDNTFTRRGSIAMAEAITHLQCLKVINFGDCLVRSEGAIAIAGALRAGLPFLRELNLSFGEICEAAAVVVAKAVQGKADLEKLDLNGNCFGEEGCEALREMMESMNIEDLLGSLSDDEGEPDDDDDDDDEEEEEEEEEEEEEEENEHEEGAKENGVNGTKDIIEEKEKPQCSSELTSFLIFPSAEKLISLGAKRTQLIEQQVDVSDASTVSEVFLKISSVYKDEPEVKQAIFESTDALLKKVFSNSHSQSYSFITSLIVNLGLLKSEDKKIKKVTVLPGHLLALEHAAAQEFFPADQAGVLEAFVSRNGKVLESCCSARDALKTTLVKMTTA
;
A
#
# COMPACT_ATOMS: atom_id res chain seq x y z
N MET A 1 -1.37 -46.21 -33.21
CA MET A 1 0.09 -46.11 -33.06
C MET A 1 0.57 -44.72 -32.64
N ALA A 2 -0.21 -43.63 -32.79
CA ALA A 2 0.22 -42.27 -32.42
C ALA A 2 0.10 -41.89 -30.93
N SER A 3 -0.60 -42.65 -30.08
CA SER A 3 -0.76 -42.32 -28.65
C SER A 3 0.41 -42.79 -27.77
N GLY A 4 1.16 -43.80 -28.20
CA GLY A 4 2.34 -44.30 -27.50
C GLY A 4 3.54 -43.36 -27.61
N ASP A 5 3.67 -42.66 -28.74
CA ASP A 5 4.78 -41.74 -28.98
C ASP A 5 4.64 -40.45 -28.17
N ILE A 6 3.42 -39.94 -27.93
CA ILE A 6 3.21 -38.74 -27.10
C ILE A 6 3.57 -39.01 -25.64
N ALA A 7 3.16 -40.15 -25.07
CA ALA A 7 3.51 -40.51 -23.70
C ALA A 7 5.02 -40.69 -23.52
N GLN A 8 5.70 -41.28 -24.50
CA GLN A 8 7.16 -41.43 -24.49
C GLN A 8 7.89 -40.09 -24.69
N ILE A 9 7.34 -39.17 -25.49
CA ILE A 9 7.88 -37.81 -25.65
C ILE A 9 7.68 -36.99 -24.37
N THR A 10 6.52 -37.08 -23.71
CA THR A 10 6.24 -36.41 -22.43
C THR A 10 7.12 -36.96 -21.31
N GLU A 11 7.33 -38.28 -21.27
CA GLU A 11 8.22 -38.93 -20.30
C GLU A 11 9.70 -38.65 -20.61
N ALA A 12 10.08 -38.53 -21.89
CA ALA A 12 11.41 -38.08 -22.30
C ALA A 12 11.63 -36.60 -21.97
N LEU A 13 10.64 -35.73 -22.15
CA LEU A 13 10.67 -34.30 -21.77
C LEU A 13 10.76 -34.11 -20.25
N ALA A 14 10.01 -34.91 -19.48
CA ALA A 14 10.10 -34.94 -18.01
C ALA A 14 11.45 -35.49 -17.52
N LYS A 15 12.08 -36.39 -18.28
CA LYS A 15 13.43 -36.91 -18.01
C LYS A 15 14.56 -36.02 -18.55
N THR A 16 14.26 -35.03 -19.41
CA THR A 16 15.19 -33.99 -19.86
C THR A 16 15.03 -32.68 -19.09
N HIS A 17 14.63 -32.73 -17.82
CA HIS A 17 15.04 -31.66 -16.89
C HIS A 17 16.56 -31.70 -16.79
N VAL A 18 17.21 -30.97 -17.69
CA VAL A 18 18.51 -30.36 -17.41
C VAL A 18 18.27 -29.61 -16.11
N GLY A 19 18.90 -30.06 -15.02
CA GLY A 19 18.75 -29.41 -13.72
C GLY A 19 18.97 -27.91 -13.88
N GLU A 20 18.18 -27.11 -13.15
CA GLU A 20 18.34 -25.67 -13.14
C GLU A 20 19.81 -25.31 -12.96
N VAL A 21 20.36 -24.52 -13.90
CA VAL A 21 21.76 -24.11 -13.83
C VAL A 21 21.86 -23.00 -12.78
N GLU A 22 22.14 -23.40 -11.55
CA GLU A 22 22.24 -22.51 -10.39
C GLU A 22 23.70 -22.27 -9.98
N LEU A 23 24.04 -21.01 -9.68
CA LEU A 23 25.21 -20.65 -8.89
C LEU A 23 24.77 -20.19 -7.50
N SER A 24 25.29 -20.86 -6.47
CA SER A 24 24.88 -20.61 -5.09
C SER A 24 26.05 -20.28 -4.16
N TYR A 25 25.94 -19.11 -3.53
CA TYR A 25 26.82 -18.62 -2.48
C TYR A 25 26.11 -18.52 -1.13
N LYS A 26 24.97 -19.22 -0.99
CA LYS A 26 24.11 -19.15 0.20
C LYS A 26 24.86 -19.45 1.49
N GLY A 27 24.69 -18.58 2.49
CA GLY A 27 25.13 -18.80 3.87
C GLY A 27 26.64 -18.87 4.07
N ARG A 28 27.43 -18.34 3.13
CA ARG A 28 28.90 -18.37 3.21
C ARG A 28 29.48 -17.26 4.10
N GLY A 29 28.68 -16.26 4.48
CA GLY A 29 29.13 -15.16 5.36
C GLY A 29 30.24 -14.30 4.74
N LEU A 30 30.27 -14.18 3.41
CA LEU A 30 31.32 -13.46 2.70
C LEU A 30 31.15 -11.95 2.84
N LYS A 31 32.26 -11.24 3.07
CA LYS A 31 32.33 -9.77 3.01
C LYS A 31 32.78 -9.34 1.62
N LEU A 32 31.81 -8.99 0.79
CA LEU A 32 31.99 -8.64 -0.61
C LEU A 32 32.07 -7.12 -0.73
N ASP A 33 33.20 -6.53 -0.34
CA ASP A 33 33.34 -5.07 -0.25
C ASP A 33 33.59 -4.38 -1.59
N ASN A 34 34.36 -5.01 -2.48
CA ASN A 34 34.89 -4.41 -3.71
C ASN A 34 35.09 -5.44 -4.83
N ALA A 35 35.52 -4.98 -6.01
CA ALA A 35 35.72 -5.83 -7.18
C ALA A 35 36.70 -7.00 -6.97
N GLU A 36 37.77 -6.81 -6.17
CA GLU A 36 38.72 -7.90 -5.91
C GLU A 36 38.10 -8.98 -5.02
N SER A 37 37.28 -8.59 -4.04
CA SER A 37 36.59 -9.54 -3.13
C SER A 37 35.59 -10.46 -3.83
N VAL A 38 35.08 -10.07 -5.01
CA VAL A 38 34.14 -10.88 -5.82
C VAL A 38 34.76 -11.46 -7.07
N LYS A 39 36.08 -11.36 -7.25
CA LYS A 39 36.74 -11.73 -8.51
C LYS A 39 36.50 -13.19 -8.91
N GLU A 40 36.62 -14.12 -7.96
CA GLU A 40 36.35 -15.54 -8.21
C GLU A 40 34.87 -15.76 -8.55
N MET A 41 33.96 -15.12 -7.79
CA MET A 41 32.52 -15.18 -8.05
C MET A 41 32.15 -14.65 -9.44
N VAL A 42 32.73 -13.51 -9.85
CA VAL A 42 32.55 -12.93 -11.18
C VAL A 42 33.03 -13.88 -12.26
N GLN A 43 34.21 -14.51 -12.09
CA GLN A 43 34.72 -15.49 -13.06
C GLN A 43 33.82 -16.72 -13.16
N GLU A 44 33.31 -17.23 -12.05
CA GLU A 44 32.34 -18.34 -12.03
C GLU A 44 31.04 -17.96 -12.74
N ILE A 45 30.50 -16.76 -12.48
CA ILE A 45 29.33 -16.24 -13.18
C ILE A 45 29.60 -16.17 -14.68
N GLU A 46 30.69 -15.52 -15.12
CA GLU A 46 31.04 -15.37 -16.54
C GLU A 46 31.15 -16.73 -17.24
N GLN A 47 31.81 -17.71 -16.62
CA GLN A 47 32.03 -19.05 -17.19
C GLN A 47 30.77 -19.93 -17.19
N CYS A 48 29.79 -19.64 -16.33
CA CYS A 48 28.56 -20.41 -16.24
C CYS A 48 27.65 -20.17 -17.45
N GLN A 49 27.54 -21.15 -18.34
CA GLN A 49 26.67 -21.08 -19.51
C GLN A 49 25.22 -21.44 -19.15
N GLY A 50 24.27 -20.61 -19.59
CA GLY A 50 22.85 -20.84 -19.33
C GLY A 50 22.46 -20.67 -17.87
N LEU A 51 23.14 -19.79 -17.11
CA LEU A 51 22.83 -19.49 -15.71
C LEU A 51 21.36 -19.08 -15.56
N GLN A 52 20.60 -19.84 -14.78
CA GLN A 52 19.16 -19.64 -14.52
C GLN A 52 18.87 -19.09 -13.12
N SER A 53 19.66 -19.48 -12.11
CA SER A 53 19.51 -19.03 -10.73
C SER A 53 20.81 -18.52 -10.14
N LEU A 54 20.74 -17.39 -9.43
CA LEU A 54 21.85 -16.86 -8.64
C LEU A 54 21.42 -16.63 -7.19
N ARG A 55 22.07 -17.34 -6.25
CA ARG A 55 21.87 -17.17 -4.80
C ARG A 55 23.03 -16.44 -4.15
N LEU A 56 22.71 -15.28 -3.56
CA LEU A 56 23.66 -14.46 -2.79
C LEU A 56 23.30 -14.36 -1.29
N GLU A 57 22.26 -15.09 -0.85
CA GLU A 57 21.74 -15.09 0.51
C GLU A 57 22.80 -15.30 1.60
N GLY A 58 22.74 -14.53 2.69
CA GLY A 58 23.60 -14.69 3.85
C GLY A 58 25.04 -14.21 3.63
N ASN A 59 25.22 -13.17 2.82
CA ASN A 59 26.50 -12.51 2.57
C ASN A 59 26.37 -10.99 2.75
N THR A 60 27.46 -10.25 2.63
CA THR A 60 27.47 -8.79 2.80
C THR A 60 28.00 -8.12 1.54
N LEU A 61 27.10 -7.62 0.69
CA LEU A 61 27.42 -7.01 -0.60
C LEU A 61 27.57 -5.49 -0.51
N GLY A 62 28.76 -5.00 -0.85
CA GLY A 62 29.05 -3.60 -1.04
C GLY A 62 28.77 -3.08 -2.43
N VAL A 63 28.73 -1.75 -2.59
CA VAL A 63 28.38 -1.09 -3.86
C VAL A 63 29.34 -1.47 -4.99
N GLU A 64 30.65 -1.45 -4.76
CA GLU A 64 31.65 -1.78 -5.79
C GLU A 64 31.61 -3.27 -6.17
N ALA A 65 31.39 -4.14 -5.18
CA ALA A 65 31.19 -5.57 -5.44
C ALA A 65 29.90 -5.82 -6.25
N ALA A 66 28.80 -5.12 -5.91
CA ALA A 66 27.55 -5.20 -6.66
C ALA A 66 27.72 -4.76 -8.10
N GLN A 67 28.50 -3.71 -8.36
CA GLN A 67 28.83 -3.24 -9.71
C GLN A 67 29.65 -4.28 -10.50
N ALA A 68 30.64 -4.91 -9.86
CA ALA A 68 31.44 -5.96 -10.49
C ALA A 68 30.60 -7.21 -10.82
N ILE A 69 29.75 -7.66 -9.89
CA ILE A 69 28.80 -8.75 -10.13
C ILE A 69 27.82 -8.36 -11.25
N ALA A 70 27.22 -7.16 -11.18
CA ALA A 70 26.30 -6.67 -12.20
C ALA A 70 26.92 -6.72 -13.60
N LYS A 71 28.19 -6.34 -13.75
CA LYS A 71 28.86 -6.39 -15.05
C LYS A 71 28.88 -7.78 -15.66
N SER A 72 29.08 -8.82 -14.84
CA SER A 72 29.06 -10.21 -15.28
C SER A 72 27.67 -10.72 -15.66
N LEU A 73 26.61 -10.12 -15.09
CA LEU A 73 25.22 -10.49 -15.34
C LEU A 73 24.66 -9.91 -16.65
N GLU A 74 25.27 -8.88 -17.22
CA GLU A 74 24.83 -8.27 -18.50
C GLU A 74 24.80 -9.29 -19.66
N ALA A 75 25.55 -10.40 -19.56
CA ALA A 75 25.59 -11.46 -20.57
C ALA A 75 24.68 -12.66 -20.23
N LYS A 76 23.91 -12.63 -19.13
CA LYS A 76 23.14 -13.77 -18.60
C LYS A 76 21.65 -13.64 -18.89
N ARG A 77 21.29 -13.80 -20.17
CA ARG A 77 19.91 -13.68 -20.64
C ARG A 77 18.98 -14.76 -20.08
N GLU A 78 19.51 -15.94 -19.80
CA GLU A 78 18.77 -17.08 -19.26
C GLU A 78 18.50 -16.96 -17.74
N LEU A 79 18.95 -15.89 -17.08
CA LEU A 79 18.70 -15.71 -15.65
C LEU A 79 17.22 -15.44 -15.39
N GLU A 80 16.63 -16.28 -14.54
CA GLU A 80 15.21 -16.26 -14.20
C GLU A 80 14.97 -16.10 -12.69
N GLN A 81 15.90 -16.55 -11.84
CA GLN A 81 15.74 -16.55 -10.39
C GLN A 81 16.87 -15.79 -9.70
N CYS A 82 16.49 -14.80 -8.91
CA CYS A 82 17.41 -14.00 -8.10
C CYS A 82 17.07 -14.16 -6.63
N HIS A 83 17.90 -14.89 -5.88
CA HIS A 83 17.77 -15.04 -4.43
C HIS A 83 18.77 -14.12 -3.73
N TRP A 84 18.29 -12.92 -3.46
CA TRP A 84 19.04 -11.77 -2.97
C TRP A 84 18.57 -11.36 -1.57
N SER A 85 18.03 -12.30 -0.79
CA SER A 85 17.69 -12.07 0.62
C SER A 85 18.95 -11.94 1.48
N ASP A 86 18.86 -11.26 2.63
CA ASP A 86 19.94 -11.13 3.63
C ASP A 86 21.35 -10.94 3.01
N MET A 87 21.47 -9.97 2.09
CA MET A 87 22.73 -9.73 1.36
C MET A 87 23.37 -8.38 1.72
N PHE A 88 22.74 -7.58 2.58
CA PHE A 88 23.23 -6.26 3.00
C PHE A 88 23.48 -6.15 4.51
N THR A 89 23.53 -7.28 5.23
CA THR A 89 23.78 -7.29 6.67
C THR A 89 25.11 -6.61 6.99
N GLY A 90 25.06 -5.57 7.82
CA GLY A 90 26.20 -4.75 8.21
C GLY A 90 26.57 -3.60 7.23
N ARG A 91 25.88 -3.45 6.09
CA ARG A 91 26.06 -2.29 5.19
C ARG A 91 25.27 -1.08 5.66
N LEU A 92 25.66 0.10 5.17
CA LEU A 92 24.87 1.30 5.37
C LEU A 92 23.62 1.25 4.48
N ARG A 93 22.49 1.74 5.01
CA ARG A 93 21.22 1.83 4.26
C ARG A 93 21.35 2.59 2.93
N SER A 94 22.23 3.60 2.87
CA SER A 94 22.50 4.38 1.65
C SER A 94 23.20 3.59 0.54
N GLU A 95 23.81 2.45 0.86
CA GLU A 95 24.50 1.59 -0.10
C GLU A 95 23.56 0.60 -0.80
N ILE A 96 22.40 0.33 -0.22
CA ILE A 96 21.44 -0.65 -0.74
C ILE A 96 20.86 -0.18 -2.09
N PRO A 97 20.29 1.04 -2.22
CA PRO A 97 19.74 1.48 -3.50
C PRO A 97 20.73 1.48 -4.68
N PRO A 98 21.97 2.00 -4.57
CA PRO A 98 22.90 1.95 -5.70
C PRO A 98 23.33 0.52 -6.05
N SER A 99 23.49 -0.37 -5.05
CA SER A 99 23.81 -1.78 -5.29
C SER A 99 22.69 -2.49 -6.07
N LEU A 100 21.45 -2.33 -5.63
CA LEU A 100 20.27 -2.91 -6.31
C LEU A 100 20.04 -2.29 -7.68
N LYS A 101 20.29 -1.00 -7.87
CA LYS A 101 20.23 -0.35 -9.19
C LYS A 101 21.26 -0.93 -10.14
N SER A 102 22.49 -1.16 -9.70
CA SER A 102 23.52 -1.79 -10.53
C SER A 102 23.10 -3.19 -10.97
N LEU A 103 22.66 -4.02 -10.04
CA LEU A 103 22.18 -5.38 -10.34
C LEU A 103 20.96 -5.35 -11.27
N GLY A 104 19.94 -4.55 -10.95
CA GLY A 104 18.74 -4.42 -11.76
C GLY A 104 19.00 -3.89 -13.17
N ASN A 105 19.91 -2.91 -13.32
CA ASN A 105 20.32 -2.43 -14.64
C ASN A 105 20.97 -3.52 -15.48
N ALA A 106 21.83 -4.35 -14.89
CA ALA A 106 22.43 -5.47 -15.61
C ALA A 106 21.38 -6.48 -16.08
N LEU A 107 20.37 -6.79 -15.25
CA LEU A 107 19.27 -7.66 -15.64
C LEU A 107 18.48 -7.08 -16.82
N MET A 108 18.15 -5.79 -16.76
CA MET A 108 17.50 -5.09 -17.87
C MET A 108 18.34 -5.13 -19.16
N THR A 109 19.66 -4.91 -19.05
CA THR A 109 20.58 -4.96 -20.20
C THR A 109 20.71 -6.37 -20.79
N SER A 110 20.75 -7.40 -19.96
CA SER A 110 20.86 -8.79 -20.41
C SER A 110 19.61 -9.29 -21.14
N GLY A 111 18.46 -8.63 -20.94
CA GLY A 111 17.17 -9.14 -21.41
C GLY A 111 16.69 -10.37 -20.65
N ALA A 112 17.18 -10.54 -19.41
CA ALA A 112 16.69 -11.55 -18.46
C ALA A 112 15.17 -11.48 -18.32
N ARG A 113 14.54 -12.61 -18.02
CA ARG A 113 13.07 -12.71 -17.87
C ARG A 113 12.78 -13.35 -16.52
N LEU A 114 12.84 -12.54 -15.48
CA LEU A 114 12.72 -13.02 -14.11
C LEU A 114 11.36 -13.70 -13.89
N THR A 115 11.41 -14.83 -13.20
CA THR A 115 10.27 -15.55 -12.66
C THR A 115 10.24 -15.42 -11.14
N HIS A 116 11.40 -15.31 -10.48
CA HIS A 116 11.52 -15.19 -9.02
C HIS A 116 12.50 -14.08 -8.63
N LEU A 117 12.06 -13.20 -7.72
CA LEU A 117 12.90 -12.19 -7.11
C LEU A 117 12.66 -12.17 -5.60
N ASP A 118 13.66 -12.61 -4.84
CA ASP A 118 13.66 -12.56 -3.39
C ASP A 118 14.65 -11.52 -2.89
N LEU A 119 14.14 -10.53 -2.17
CA LEU A 119 14.86 -9.41 -1.59
C LEU A 119 14.63 -9.31 -0.07
N SER A 120 14.10 -10.37 0.54
CA SER A 120 13.74 -10.40 1.95
C SER A 120 14.94 -10.14 2.88
N ASP A 121 14.70 -9.70 4.09
CA ASP A 121 15.72 -9.51 5.13
C ASP A 121 16.83 -8.52 4.73
N ASN A 122 16.50 -7.53 3.88
CA ASN A 122 17.37 -6.42 3.55
C ASN A 122 16.79 -5.11 4.09
N ALA A 123 17.56 -4.37 4.90
CA ALA A 123 17.11 -3.14 5.55
C ALA A 123 16.93 -1.95 4.59
N PHE A 124 15.95 -2.03 3.68
CA PHE A 124 15.63 -1.02 2.67
C PHE A 124 15.34 0.34 3.32
N GLY A 125 14.53 0.32 4.39
CA GLY A 125 13.85 1.52 4.87
C GLY A 125 12.95 2.15 3.79
N PRO A 126 12.40 3.35 4.04
CA PRO A 126 11.45 4.02 3.13
C PRO A 126 11.91 4.19 1.67
N ASP A 127 13.20 4.44 1.46
CA ASP A 127 13.79 4.70 0.13
C ASP A 127 14.37 3.46 -0.56
N GLY A 128 14.47 2.31 0.12
CA GLY A 128 15.17 1.14 -0.47
C GLY A 128 14.45 0.55 -1.67
N VAL A 129 13.11 0.63 -1.72
CA VAL A 129 12.29 0.19 -2.87
C VAL A 129 12.63 0.96 -4.15
N LYS A 130 13.07 2.23 -4.04
CA LYS A 130 13.54 3.03 -5.19
C LYS A 130 14.79 2.42 -5.86
N GLY A 131 15.48 1.49 -5.19
CA GLY A 131 16.59 0.72 -5.73
C GLY A 131 16.17 -0.30 -6.81
N ILE A 132 14.92 -0.79 -6.74
CA ILE A 132 14.39 -1.83 -7.63
C ILE A 132 13.21 -1.35 -8.49
N GLU A 133 12.74 -0.12 -8.28
CA GLU A 133 11.58 0.43 -8.98
C GLU A 133 11.71 0.36 -10.51
N SER A 134 12.88 0.74 -11.06
CA SER A 134 13.11 0.67 -12.51
C SER A 134 13.15 -0.77 -13.02
N LEU A 135 13.70 -1.70 -12.24
CA LEU A 135 13.73 -3.12 -12.58
C LEU A 135 12.30 -3.68 -12.63
N LEU A 136 11.48 -3.44 -11.60
CA LEU A 136 10.12 -3.94 -11.52
C LEU A 136 9.24 -3.44 -12.67
N LYS A 137 9.44 -2.20 -13.13
CA LYS A 137 8.72 -1.61 -14.27
C LYS A 137 9.18 -2.13 -15.63
N SER A 138 10.34 -2.79 -15.70
CA SER A 138 10.97 -3.17 -16.96
C SER A 138 10.46 -4.50 -17.53
N SER A 139 10.79 -4.76 -18.80
CA SER A 139 10.53 -6.04 -19.46
C SER A 139 11.17 -7.24 -18.76
N ALA A 140 12.20 -7.02 -17.93
CA ALA A 140 12.83 -8.09 -17.17
C ALA A 140 11.90 -8.70 -16.12
N CYS A 141 10.86 -7.99 -15.69
CA CYS A 141 9.89 -8.45 -14.70
C CYS A 141 8.51 -8.82 -15.29
N TYR A 142 8.31 -8.75 -16.61
CA TYR A 142 6.99 -9.08 -17.21
C TYR A 142 6.57 -10.54 -16.97
N THR A 143 7.53 -11.43 -16.75
CA THR A 143 7.31 -12.85 -16.45
C THR A 143 7.31 -13.19 -14.96
N LEU A 144 7.45 -12.18 -14.08
CA LEU A 144 7.62 -12.39 -12.65
C LEU A 144 6.40 -13.13 -12.09
N ARG A 145 6.68 -14.24 -11.39
CA ARG A 145 5.69 -15.10 -10.72
C ARG A 145 5.75 -14.96 -9.22
N GLU A 146 6.94 -14.71 -8.69
CA GLU A 146 7.17 -14.64 -7.25
C GLU A 146 8.00 -13.41 -6.89
N LEU A 147 7.46 -12.61 -5.96
CA LEU A 147 8.13 -11.45 -5.41
C LEU A 147 8.12 -11.54 -3.88
N ARG A 148 9.31 -11.60 -3.29
CA ARG A 148 9.49 -11.60 -1.83
C ARG A 148 10.27 -10.39 -1.37
N LEU A 149 9.70 -9.67 -0.42
CA LEU A 149 10.20 -8.46 0.20
C LEU A 149 9.91 -8.50 1.71
N ASN A 150 10.00 -9.69 2.33
CA ASN A 150 9.69 -9.84 3.75
C ASN A 150 10.76 -9.16 4.61
N ASN A 151 10.38 -8.48 5.69
CA ASN A 151 11.31 -7.88 6.65
C ASN A 151 12.30 -6.89 6.01
N CYS A 152 11.80 -5.98 5.16
CA CYS A 152 12.62 -4.96 4.50
C CYS A 152 12.46 -3.55 5.13
N GLY A 153 11.50 -3.35 6.03
CA GLY A 153 11.23 -2.06 6.66
C GLY A 153 10.82 -0.97 5.65
N MET A 154 10.06 -1.33 4.62
CA MET A 154 9.70 -0.44 3.51
C MET A 154 8.87 0.80 3.94
N GLY A 155 8.11 0.70 5.02
CA GLY A 155 7.14 1.71 5.43
C GLY A 155 6.00 1.91 4.43
N ILE A 156 5.09 2.83 4.76
CA ILE A 156 3.98 3.26 3.88
C ILE A 156 4.50 3.66 2.49
N GLY A 157 5.49 4.56 2.44
CA GLY A 157 6.01 5.10 1.18
C GLY A 157 6.63 4.04 0.28
N GLY A 158 7.34 3.07 0.85
CA GLY A 158 7.87 1.94 0.09
C GLY A 158 6.77 1.03 -0.44
N GLY A 159 5.72 0.78 0.34
CA GLY A 159 4.51 0.07 -0.10
C GLY A 159 3.82 0.73 -1.28
N MET A 160 3.65 2.06 -1.26
CA MET A 160 3.07 2.83 -2.37
C MET A 160 3.92 2.76 -3.64
N VAL A 161 5.25 2.91 -3.51
CA VAL A 161 6.16 2.82 -4.67
C VAL A 161 6.11 1.42 -5.27
N LEU A 162 6.10 0.38 -4.43
CA LEU A 162 5.99 -1.01 -4.86
C LEU A 162 4.69 -1.26 -5.62
N ALA A 163 3.55 -0.84 -5.06
CA ALA A 163 2.25 -0.95 -5.71
C ALA A 163 2.22 -0.24 -7.07
N SER A 164 2.72 1.00 -7.13
CA SER A 164 2.81 1.76 -8.38
C SER A 164 3.69 1.06 -9.42
N ALA A 165 4.82 0.49 -9.01
CA ALA A 165 5.69 -0.25 -9.91
C ALA A 165 5.04 -1.53 -10.46
N LEU A 166 4.29 -2.27 -9.62
CA LEU A 166 3.55 -3.46 -10.05
C LEU A 166 2.42 -3.13 -11.04
N MET A 167 1.66 -2.07 -10.78
CA MET A 167 0.60 -1.62 -11.68
C MET A 167 1.16 -1.17 -13.03
N GLU A 168 2.25 -0.40 -13.02
CA GLU A 168 2.91 0.02 -14.26
C GLU A 168 3.51 -1.16 -15.02
N CYS A 169 4.13 -2.12 -14.32
CA CYS A 169 4.61 -3.36 -14.93
C CYS A 169 3.48 -4.15 -15.59
N HIS A 170 2.36 -4.32 -14.89
CA HIS A 170 1.17 -4.97 -15.44
C HIS A 170 0.66 -4.25 -16.69
N LYS A 171 0.53 -2.92 -16.65
CA LYS A 171 0.12 -2.13 -17.81
C LYS A 171 1.05 -2.30 -19.02
N GLN A 172 2.36 -2.17 -18.82
CA GLN A 172 3.32 -2.25 -19.92
C GLN A 172 3.44 -3.68 -20.48
N SER A 173 3.44 -4.69 -19.61
CA SER A 173 3.47 -6.10 -20.00
C SER A 173 2.19 -6.52 -20.75
N SER A 174 1.02 -6.01 -20.33
CA SER A 174 -0.25 -6.18 -21.06
C SER A 174 -0.19 -5.55 -22.45
N ALA A 175 0.33 -4.33 -22.58
CA ALA A 175 0.54 -3.68 -23.87
C ALA A 175 1.53 -4.45 -24.77
N ALA A 176 2.48 -5.18 -24.18
CA ALA A 176 3.41 -6.05 -24.89
C ALA A 176 2.81 -7.43 -25.25
N GLY A 177 1.55 -7.70 -24.91
CA GLY A 177 0.84 -8.95 -25.24
C GLY A 177 1.06 -10.10 -24.24
N SER A 178 1.71 -9.85 -23.12
CA SER A 178 1.91 -10.84 -22.06
C SER A 178 1.79 -10.17 -20.68
N PRO A 179 0.56 -9.96 -20.18
CA PRO A 179 0.31 -9.36 -18.87
C PRO A 179 1.12 -10.02 -17.75
N LEU A 180 1.61 -9.20 -16.81
CA LEU A 180 2.18 -9.68 -15.57
C LEU A 180 1.14 -10.54 -14.85
N ARG A 181 1.51 -11.79 -14.53
CA ARG A 181 0.68 -12.70 -13.72
C ARG A 181 1.47 -13.14 -12.50
N LEU A 182 1.52 -12.26 -11.52
CA LEU A 182 2.19 -12.52 -10.25
C LEU A 182 1.34 -13.52 -9.46
N LYS A 183 1.96 -14.59 -8.98
CA LYS A 183 1.30 -15.67 -8.24
C LYS A 183 1.56 -15.56 -6.74
N VAL A 184 2.81 -15.31 -6.37
CA VAL A 184 3.24 -15.30 -4.98
C VAL A 184 3.75 -13.91 -4.62
N PHE A 185 3.13 -13.30 -3.61
CA PHE A 185 3.54 -12.02 -3.07
C PHE A 185 3.76 -12.12 -1.56
N ILE A 186 4.99 -11.85 -1.12
CA ILE A 186 5.37 -11.90 0.29
C ILE A 186 5.98 -10.55 0.69
N ALA A 187 5.34 -9.85 1.63
CA ALA A 187 5.79 -8.55 2.11
C ALA A 187 5.46 -8.33 3.60
N GLY A 188 5.68 -9.35 4.44
CA GLY A 188 5.52 -9.21 5.88
C GLY A 188 6.56 -8.30 6.54
N ARG A 189 6.31 -7.82 7.77
CA ARG A 189 7.27 -7.08 8.61
C ARG A 189 7.84 -5.83 7.94
N ASN A 190 6.99 -5.08 7.23
CA ASN A 190 7.40 -3.89 6.49
C ASN A 190 6.82 -2.58 6.99
N ARG A 191 5.91 -2.61 7.97
CA ARG A 191 5.16 -1.43 8.43
C ARG A 191 4.47 -0.72 7.27
N LEU A 192 3.74 -1.49 6.46
CA LEU A 192 2.99 -0.94 5.33
C LEU A 192 1.85 -0.02 5.81
N GLU A 193 1.29 -0.31 6.98
CA GLU A 193 0.14 0.39 7.57
C GLU A 193 -1.03 0.50 6.55
N ASN A 194 -2.07 1.28 6.82
CA ASN A 194 -3.28 1.29 5.97
C ASN A 194 -2.99 1.77 4.55
N ASP A 195 -2.31 2.91 4.41
CA ASP A 195 -2.11 3.53 3.12
C ASP A 195 -1.24 2.68 2.17
N GLY A 196 -0.24 1.99 2.73
CA GLY A 196 0.58 1.04 1.97
C GLY A 196 -0.23 -0.19 1.55
N ALA A 197 -1.08 -0.71 2.44
CA ALA A 197 -1.99 -1.82 2.15
C ALA A 197 -3.03 -1.44 1.09
N THR A 198 -3.66 -0.28 1.18
CA THR A 198 -4.62 0.24 0.20
C THR A 198 -3.98 0.45 -1.17
N ALA A 199 -2.73 0.92 -1.23
CA ALA A 199 -2.01 1.00 -2.49
C ALA A 199 -1.78 -0.40 -3.10
N LEU A 200 -1.36 -1.38 -2.29
CA LEU A 200 -1.19 -2.77 -2.74
C LEU A 200 -2.51 -3.41 -3.16
N ALA A 201 -3.61 -3.11 -2.47
CA ALA A 201 -4.95 -3.57 -2.82
C ALA A 201 -5.32 -3.15 -4.26
N LYS A 202 -5.04 -1.90 -4.66
CA LYS A 202 -5.24 -1.45 -6.04
C LYS A 202 -4.43 -2.28 -7.05
N ALA A 203 -3.18 -2.62 -6.72
CA ALA A 203 -2.37 -3.49 -7.55
C ALA A 203 -2.94 -4.92 -7.62
N PHE A 204 -3.39 -5.48 -6.50
CA PHE A 204 -3.96 -6.83 -6.44
C PHE A 204 -5.28 -6.97 -7.19
N LYS A 205 -6.15 -5.94 -7.15
CA LYS A 205 -7.38 -5.87 -7.96
C LYS A 205 -7.04 -5.99 -9.46
N LEU A 206 -6.01 -5.28 -9.92
CA LEU A 206 -5.58 -5.29 -11.33
C LEU A 206 -4.89 -6.59 -11.76
N LEU A 207 -4.11 -7.22 -10.88
CA LEU A 207 -3.32 -8.40 -11.25
C LEU A 207 -4.20 -9.65 -11.47
N GLY A 208 -5.22 -9.85 -10.64
CA GLY A 208 -6.21 -10.95 -10.74
C GLY A 208 -5.65 -12.37 -10.85
N SER A 209 -4.39 -12.58 -10.47
CA SER A 209 -3.62 -13.81 -10.74
C SER A 209 -2.90 -14.37 -9.51
N LEU A 210 -3.10 -13.76 -8.34
CA LEU A 210 -2.46 -14.18 -7.10
C LEU A 210 -2.97 -15.55 -6.66
N GLU A 211 -2.03 -16.38 -6.21
CA GLU A 211 -2.23 -17.70 -5.62
C GLU A 211 -1.79 -17.71 -4.15
N GLU A 212 -0.80 -16.91 -3.76
CA GLU A 212 -0.33 -16.80 -2.38
C GLU A 212 -0.03 -15.35 -2.00
N VAL A 213 -0.60 -14.90 -0.89
CA VAL A 213 -0.41 -13.56 -0.34
C VAL A 213 -0.04 -13.65 1.14
N HIS A 214 1.16 -13.18 1.46
CA HIS A 214 1.70 -13.12 2.81
C HIS A 214 2.06 -11.68 3.18
N VAL A 215 1.24 -11.06 4.02
CA VAL A 215 1.42 -9.66 4.47
C VAL A 215 1.41 -9.52 6.00
N PRO A 216 1.96 -10.46 6.78
CA PRO A 216 1.85 -10.43 8.24
C PRO A 216 2.67 -9.29 8.86
N GLN A 217 2.34 -8.86 10.08
CA GLN A 217 3.14 -7.93 10.87
C GLN A 217 3.39 -6.59 10.16
N ASN A 218 2.34 -5.98 9.61
CA ASN A 218 2.47 -4.72 8.86
C ASN A 218 1.81 -3.52 9.53
N GLY A 219 1.19 -3.71 10.70
CA GLY A 219 0.45 -2.65 11.39
C GLY A 219 -0.73 -2.15 10.56
N ILE A 220 -1.30 -3.01 9.73
CA ILE A 220 -2.51 -2.71 8.95
C ILE A 220 -3.68 -2.85 9.90
N ASN A 221 -4.54 -1.83 10.00
CA ASN A 221 -5.77 -1.93 10.77
C ASN A 221 -7.02 -2.01 9.84
N HIS A 222 -8.23 -1.91 10.37
CA HIS A 222 -9.45 -2.29 9.65
C HIS A 222 -9.66 -1.67 8.25
N PRO A 223 -9.37 -0.37 7.96
CA PRO A 223 -9.50 0.23 6.63
C PRO A 223 -8.58 -0.44 5.61
N GLY A 224 -7.31 -0.67 5.98
CA GLY A 224 -6.34 -1.34 5.12
C GLY A 224 -6.71 -2.81 4.89
N VAL A 225 -7.25 -3.48 5.91
CA VAL A 225 -7.79 -4.84 5.79
C VAL A 225 -9.00 -4.87 4.87
N THR A 226 -9.95 -3.95 5.01
CA THR A 226 -11.12 -3.83 4.12
C THR A 226 -10.71 -3.58 2.68
N ALA A 227 -9.75 -2.69 2.43
CA ALA A 227 -9.20 -2.46 1.09
C ALA A 227 -8.61 -3.75 0.49
N LEU A 228 -7.81 -4.50 1.27
CA LEU A 228 -7.29 -5.80 0.84
C LEU A 228 -8.42 -6.81 0.59
N ALA A 229 -9.46 -6.84 1.43
CA ALA A 229 -10.60 -7.76 1.28
C ALA A 229 -11.29 -7.55 -0.07
N THR A 230 -11.62 -6.30 -0.38
CA THR A 230 -12.27 -5.90 -1.63
C THR A 230 -11.41 -6.24 -2.85
N ALA A 231 -10.10 -6.00 -2.78
CA ALA A 231 -9.20 -6.33 -3.88
C ALA A 231 -9.03 -7.84 -4.09
N LEU A 232 -8.88 -8.61 -3.02
CA LEU A 232 -8.60 -10.04 -3.10
C LEU A 232 -9.75 -10.84 -3.74
N LYS A 233 -11.00 -10.36 -3.66
CA LYS A 233 -12.16 -10.94 -4.40
C LYS A 233 -11.87 -11.15 -5.90
N HIS A 234 -10.97 -10.35 -6.49
CA HIS A 234 -10.59 -10.42 -7.91
C HIS A 234 -9.50 -11.48 -8.19
N ASN A 235 -9.06 -12.25 -7.18
CA ASN A 235 -8.03 -13.28 -7.29
C ASN A 235 -8.61 -14.67 -6.97
N PRO A 236 -9.48 -15.24 -7.83
CA PRO A 236 -10.23 -16.47 -7.51
C PRO A 236 -9.38 -17.74 -7.35
N ASN A 237 -8.10 -17.69 -7.77
CA ASN A 237 -7.15 -18.78 -7.63
C ASN A 237 -6.31 -18.69 -6.34
N LEU A 238 -6.64 -17.77 -5.42
CA LEU A 238 -5.93 -17.62 -4.17
C LEU A 238 -6.05 -18.91 -3.33
N GLN A 239 -4.91 -19.44 -2.92
CA GLN A 239 -4.74 -20.67 -2.15
C GLN A 239 -4.22 -20.38 -0.74
N VAL A 240 -3.37 -19.38 -0.57
CA VAL A 240 -2.81 -18.99 0.74
C VAL A 240 -3.05 -17.53 0.99
N LEU A 241 -3.71 -17.23 2.12
CA LEU A 241 -3.89 -15.87 2.61
C LEU A 241 -3.40 -15.80 4.06
N ASN A 242 -2.31 -15.06 4.26
CA ASN A 242 -1.72 -14.84 5.56
C ASN A 242 -1.61 -13.34 5.84
N LEU A 243 -2.42 -12.87 6.80
CA LEU A 243 -2.45 -11.50 7.30
C LEU A 243 -2.18 -11.45 8.81
N ASN A 244 -1.60 -12.49 9.39
CA ASN A 244 -1.28 -12.62 10.82
C ASN A 244 -0.63 -11.36 11.40
N ASP A 245 -1.00 -11.01 12.65
CA ASP A 245 -0.45 -9.85 13.36
C ASP A 245 -0.69 -8.53 12.59
N ASN A 246 -1.97 -8.27 12.33
CA ASN A 246 -2.54 -7.03 11.79
C ASN A 246 -3.92 -6.83 12.42
N THR A 247 -4.35 -5.61 12.68
CA THR A 247 -5.53 -5.33 13.51
C THR A 247 -6.83 -5.29 12.69
N PHE A 248 -7.51 -6.42 12.55
CA PHE A 248 -8.75 -6.49 11.78
C PHE A 248 -9.90 -5.74 12.45
N THR A 249 -9.97 -5.83 13.78
CA THR A 249 -11.17 -5.49 14.57
C THR A 249 -12.40 -6.26 14.07
N ARG A 250 -13.58 -5.89 14.58
CA ARG A 250 -14.86 -6.40 14.07
C ARG A 250 -15.06 -6.08 12.58
N ARG A 251 -14.79 -4.83 12.17
CA ARG A 251 -15.08 -4.31 10.81
C ARG A 251 -14.27 -5.03 9.73
N GLY A 252 -12.94 -5.10 9.90
CA GLY A 252 -12.06 -5.76 8.93
C GLY A 252 -12.31 -7.28 8.86
N SER A 253 -12.70 -7.90 9.97
CA SER A 253 -13.06 -9.32 10.00
C SER A 253 -14.32 -9.65 9.22
N ILE A 254 -15.36 -8.81 9.31
CA ILE A 254 -16.58 -8.95 8.50
C ILE A 254 -16.25 -8.77 7.02
N ALA A 255 -15.48 -7.73 6.67
CA ALA A 255 -15.05 -7.50 5.29
C ALA A 255 -14.26 -8.69 4.72
N MET A 256 -13.35 -9.27 5.50
CA MET A 256 -12.61 -10.48 5.09
C MET A 256 -13.51 -11.70 4.98
N ALA A 257 -14.44 -11.91 5.90
CA ALA A 257 -15.40 -13.00 5.84
C ALA A 257 -16.22 -12.96 4.54
N GLU A 258 -16.65 -11.77 4.12
CA GLU A 258 -17.33 -11.58 2.84
C GLU A 258 -16.41 -11.88 1.66
N ALA A 259 -15.16 -11.39 1.68
CA ALA A 259 -14.21 -11.60 0.60
C ALA A 259 -13.87 -13.09 0.38
N ILE A 260 -13.62 -13.85 1.46
CA ILE A 260 -13.24 -15.26 1.34
C ILE A 260 -14.37 -16.14 0.78
N THR A 261 -15.64 -15.69 0.80
CA THR A 261 -16.73 -16.42 0.10
C THR A 261 -16.51 -16.52 -1.41
N HIS A 262 -15.72 -15.62 -2.00
CA HIS A 262 -15.37 -15.64 -3.43
C HIS A 262 -14.11 -16.46 -3.73
N LEU A 263 -13.38 -16.92 -2.71
CA LEU A 263 -12.04 -17.50 -2.84
C LEU A 263 -12.06 -19.03 -2.65
N GLN A 264 -12.78 -19.72 -3.52
CA GLN A 264 -13.05 -21.16 -3.41
C GLN A 264 -11.82 -22.07 -3.47
N CYS A 265 -10.68 -21.54 -3.91
CA CYS A 265 -9.40 -22.26 -3.96
C CYS A 265 -8.57 -22.17 -2.67
N LEU A 266 -9.02 -21.43 -1.64
CA LEU A 266 -8.26 -21.25 -0.41
C LEU A 266 -8.01 -22.58 0.30
N LYS A 267 -6.75 -22.78 0.64
CA LYS A 267 -6.21 -23.91 1.39
C LYS A 267 -5.71 -23.49 2.76
N VAL A 268 -5.17 -22.28 2.88
CA VAL A 268 -4.60 -21.77 4.13
C VAL A 268 -5.13 -20.37 4.38
N ILE A 269 -5.75 -20.19 5.54
CA ILE A 269 -6.17 -18.89 6.07
C ILE A 269 -5.45 -18.70 7.40
N ASN A 270 -4.61 -17.67 7.48
CA ASN A 270 -3.94 -17.30 8.72
C ASN A 270 -4.25 -15.86 9.11
N PHE A 271 -5.15 -15.72 10.09
CA PHE A 271 -5.54 -14.49 10.76
C PHE A 271 -5.25 -14.59 12.27
N GLY A 272 -4.19 -15.31 12.65
CA GLY A 272 -3.75 -15.32 14.04
C GLY A 272 -3.29 -13.94 14.47
N ASP A 273 -3.47 -13.58 15.74
CA ASP A 273 -3.07 -12.28 16.31
C ASP A 273 -3.67 -11.10 15.52
N CYS A 274 -4.89 -11.28 15.00
CA CYS A 274 -5.54 -10.27 14.18
C CYS A 274 -6.63 -9.47 14.89
N LEU A 275 -6.90 -9.74 16.17
CA LEU A 275 -8.05 -9.16 16.88
C LEU A 275 -9.36 -9.38 16.10
N VAL A 276 -9.59 -10.63 15.67
CA VAL A 276 -10.74 -11.01 14.84
C VAL A 276 -12.08 -10.72 15.51
N ARG A 277 -12.10 -10.80 16.86
CA ARG A 277 -13.28 -10.69 17.73
C ARG A 277 -14.32 -11.78 17.46
N SER A 278 -15.19 -11.99 18.44
CA SER A 278 -16.23 -13.02 18.39
C SER A 278 -17.17 -12.90 17.20
N GLU A 279 -17.63 -11.68 16.88
CA GLU A 279 -18.50 -11.45 15.71
C GLU A 279 -17.79 -11.74 14.38
N GLY A 280 -16.52 -11.32 14.25
CA GLY A 280 -15.70 -11.61 13.07
C GLY A 280 -15.49 -13.11 12.88
N ALA A 281 -15.22 -13.84 13.97
CA ALA A 281 -15.08 -15.29 13.94
C ALA A 281 -16.39 -15.99 13.51
N ILE A 282 -17.55 -15.50 13.98
CA ILE A 282 -18.86 -16.00 13.55
C ILE A 282 -19.11 -15.73 12.05
N ALA A 283 -18.71 -14.55 11.55
CA ALA A 283 -18.81 -14.20 10.13
C ALA A 283 -17.93 -15.12 9.26
N ILE A 284 -16.67 -15.34 9.67
CA ILE A 284 -15.75 -16.29 9.01
C ILE A 284 -16.36 -17.70 9.02
N ALA A 285 -16.93 -18.13 10.15
CA ALA A 285 -17.65 -19.40 10.24
C ALA A 285 -18.84 -19.48 9.27
N GLY A 286 -19.55 -18.37 9.04
CA GLY A 286 -20.56 -18.26 7.99
C GLY A 286 -19.99 -18.51 6.60
N ALA A 287 -18.86 -17.88 6.27
CA ALA A 287 -18.19 -18.06 4.99
C ALA A 287 -17.70 -19.50 4.78
N LEU A 288 -17.16 -20.13 5.82
CA LEU A 288 -16.74 -21.54 5.82
C LEU A 288 -17.90 -22.49 5.53
N ARG A 289 -19.11 -22.20 6.02
CA ARG A 289 -20.31 -22.99 5.71
C ARG A 289 -20.78 -22.78 4.27
N ALA A 290 -20.60 -21.58 3.72
CA ALA A 290 -21.00 -21.22 2.36
C ALA A 290 -20.07 -21.78 1.28
N GLY A 291 -18.77 -21.94 1.57
CA GLY A 291 -17.77 -22.40 0.59
C GLY A 291 -16.41 -22.64 1.24
N LEU A 292 -15.34 -22.84 0.46
CA LEU A 292 -13.98 -23.26 0.88
C LEU A 292 -13.81 -24.78 1.04
N PRO A 293 -14.00 -25.58 -0.02
CA PRO A 293 -13.92 -27.05 0.06
C PRO A 293 -12.49 -27.59 0.25
N PHE A 294 -11.47 -26.83 -0.15
CA PHE A 294 -10.06 -27.25 -0.13
C PHE A 294 -9.28 -26.72 1.09
N LEU A 295 -9.98 -26.18 2.09
CA LEU A 295 -9.34 -25.60 3.26
C LEU A 295 -8.61 -26.68 4.07
N ARG A 296 -7.33 -26.45 4.30
CA ARG A 296 -6.40 -27.31 5.05
C ARG A 296 -6.01 -26.72 6.40
N GLU A 297 -5.81 -25.41 6.45
CA GLU A 297 -5.43 -24.72 7.69
C GLU A 297 -6.30 -23.48 7.90
N LEU A 298 -6.88 -23.38 9.09
CA LEU A 298 -7.52 -22.17 9.60
C LEU A 298 -6.84 -21.77 10.90
N ASN A 299 -6.23 -20.59 10.94
CA ASN A 299 -5.67 -20.01 12.15
C ASN A 299 -6.41 -18.73 12.53
N LEU A 300 -7.08 -18.76 13.69
CA LEU A 300 -7.73 -17.64 14.38
C LEU A 300 -7.25 -17.53 15.84
N SER A 301 -6.00 -17.94 16.13
CA SER A 301 -5.38 -17.81 17.44
C SER A 301 -5.24 -16.34 17.85
N PHE A 302 -5.23 -15.99 19.14
CA PHE A 302 -5.00 -14.60 19.61
C PHE A 302 -5.96 -13.61 18.95
N GLY A 303 -7.23 -14.00 18.84
CA GLY A 303 -8.28 -13.23 18.17
C GLY A 303 -9.29 -12.59 19.10
N GLU A 304 -9.17 -12.77 20.42
CA GLU A 304 -10.17 -12.38 21.43
C GLU A 304 -11.57 -12.97 21.12
N ILE A 305 -11.59 -14.27 20.84
CA ILE A 305 -12.81 -15.03 20.53
C ILE A 305 -13.33 -15.66 21.83
N CYS A 306 -14.62 -15.48 22.12
CA CYS A 306 -15.25 -16.14 23.27
C CYS A 306 -15.62 -17.61 22.98
N GLU A 307 -15.90 -18.38 24.03
CA GLU A 307 -16.31 -19.79 23.93
C GLU A 307 -17.45 -20.01 22.92
N ALA A 308 -18.51 -19.20 23.00
CA ALA A 308 -19.69 -19.34 22.15
C ALA A 308 -19.36 -19.17 20.65
N ALA A 309 -18.49 -18.22 20.31
CA ALA A 309 -18.04 -18.01 18.94
C ALA A 309 -17.09 -19.12 18.46
N ALA A 310 -16.19 -19.60 19.32
CA ALA A 310 -15.32 -20.73 19.00
C ALA A 310 -16.12 -22.01 18.70
N VAL A 311 -17.21 -22.26 19.44
CA VAL A 311 -18.15 -23.35 19.16
C VAL A 311 -18.76 -23.25 17.77
N VAL A 312 -19.07 -22.03 17.31
CA VAL A 312 -19.60 -21.78 15.97
C VAL A 312 -18.54 -22.06 14.89
N VAL A 313 -17.28 -21.69 15.13
CA VAL A 313 -16.15 -21.98 14.24
C VAL A 313 -15.91 -23.50 14.13
N ALA A 314 -15.85 -24.19 15.27
CA ALA A 314 -15.68 -25.64 15.33
C ALA A 314 -16.75 -26.40 14.52
N LYS A 315 -18.02 -26.00 14.68
CA LYS A 315 -19.13 -26.56 13.89
C LYS A 315 -19.02 -26.23 12.40
N ALA A 316 -18.45 -25.08 12.04
CA ALA A 316 -18.32 -24.69 10.64
C ALA A 316 -17.21 -25.44 9.90
N VAL A 317 -16.18 -25.88 10.60
CA VAL A 317 -15.13 -26.74 10.01
C VAL A 317 -15.53 -28.20 9.94
N GLN A 318 -16.58 -28.61 10.67
CA GLN A 318 -17.13 -29.95 10.58
C GLN A 318 -17.53 -30.27 9.13
N GLY A 319 -16.92 -31.31 8.55
CA GLY A 319 -17.17 -31.72 7.16
C GLY A 319 -16.20 -31.14 6.12
N LYS A 320 -15.19 -30.37 6.52
CA LYS A 320 -14.06 -29.99 5.66
C LYS A 320 -13.10 -31.18 5.54
N ALA A 321 -13.22 -31.95 4.46
CA ALA A 321 -12.51 -33.21 4.28
C ALA A 321 -10.98 -33.09 4.20
N ASP A 322 -10.49 -31.95 3.71
CA ASP A 322 -9.06 -31.66 3.55
C ASP A 322 -8.48 -30.90 4.76
N LEU A 323 -9.27 -30.61 5.80
CA LEU A 323 -8.78 -29.84 6.93
C LEU A 323 -7.75 -30.66 7.72
N GLU A 324 -6.57 -30.08 7.90
CA GLU A 324 -5.42 -30.64 8.60
C GLU A 324 -5.18 -29.92 9.94
N LYS A 325 -5.57 -28.64 10.05
CA LYS A 325 -5.30 -27.83 11.24
C LYS A 325 -6.35 -26.72 11.47
N LEU A 326 -6.83 -26.63 12.71
CA LEU A 326 -7.60 -25.53 13.27
C LEU A 326 -6.88 -24.97 14.49
N ASP A 327 -6.40 -23.73 14.40
CA ASP A 327 -5.72 -23.04 15.49
C ASP A 327 -6.64 -21.99 16.12
N LEU A 328 -6.97 -22.19 17.38
CA LEU A 328 -7.80 -21.30 18.21
C LEU A 328 -7.07 -20.90 19.50
N ASN A 329 -5.75 -21.09 19.56
CA ASN A 329 -4.96 -20.84 20.77
C ASN A 329 -5.03 -19.37 21.25
N GLY A 330 -4.91 -19.12 22.55
CA GLY A 330 -4.80 -17.76 23.10
C GLY A 330 -6.03 -16.88 22.86
N ASN A 331 -7.21 -17.46 23.02
CA ASN A 331 -8.50 -16.75 22.92
C ASN A 331 -9.19 -16.76 24.29
N CYS A 332 -10.25 -15.97 24.45
CA CYS A 332 -10.93 -15.75 25.73
C CYS A 332 -11.94 -16.87 26.05
N PHE A 333 -11.44 -18.08 26.25
CA PHE A 333 -12.26 -19.26 26.59
C PHE A 333 -12.31 -19.54 28.10
N GLY A 334 -11.23 -19.23 28.82
CA GLY A 334 -10.95 -19.77 30.15
C GLY A 334 -10.76 -21.29 30.16
N GLU A 335 -10.43 -21.84 31.33
CA GLU A 335 -10.18 -23.27 31.52
C GLU A 335 -11.43 -24.11 31.15
N GLU A 336 -12.60 -23.75 31.69
CA GLU A 336 -13.87 -24.45 31.43
C GLU A 336 -14.26 -24.40 29.94
N GLY A 337 -14.09 -23.26 29.27
CA GLY A 337 -14.39 -23.13 27.84
C GLY A 337 -13.41 -23.92 26.96
N CYS A 338 -12.14 -24.02 27.35
CA CYS A 338 -11.17 -24.89 26.69
C CYS A 338 -11.57 -26.37 26.80
N GLU A 339 -11.98 -26.82 27.99
CA GLU A 339 -12.49 -28.18 28.20
C GLU A 339 -13.75 -28.44 27.36
N ALA A 340 -14.73 -27.53 27.40
CA ALA A 340 -15.95 -27.65 26.62
C ALA A 340 -15.70 -27.71 25.11
N LEU A 341 -14.75 -26.91 24.60
CA LEU A 341 -14.35 -26.94 23.19
C LEU A 341 -13.70 -28.28 22.82
N ARG A 342 -12.83 -28.83 23.69
CA ARG A 342 -12.20 -30.15 23.48
C ARG A 342 -13.24 -31.27 23.45
N GLU A 343 -14.11 -31.35 24.46
CA GLU A 343 -15.18 -32.35 24.52
C GLU A 343 -16.09 -32.28 23.28
N MET A 344 -16.37 -31.07 22.79
CA MET A 344 -17.18 -30.88 21.60
C MET A 344 -16.45 -31.33 20.32
N MET A 345 -15.16 -31.03 20.17
CA MET A 345 -14.36 -31.54 19.05
C MET A 345 -14.25 -33.07 19.07
N GLU A 346 -14.06 -33.66 20.26
CA GLU A 346 -14.07 -35.12 20.47
C GLU A 346 -15.41 -35.74 20.07
N SER A 347 -16.53 -35.12 20.47
CA SER A 347 -17.88 -35.59 20.09
C SER A 347 -18.11 -35.57 18.57
N MET A 348 -17.37 -34.73 17.85
CA MET A 348 -17.40 -34.61 16.38
C MET A 348 -16.32 -35.46 15.69
N ASN A 349 -15.45 -36.15 16.44
CA ASN A 349 -14.27 -36.89 15.96
C ASN A 349 -13.30 -36.03 15.13
N ILE A 350 -13.07 -34.79 15.56
CA ILE A 350 -12.14 -33.85 14.93
C ILE A 350 -11.11 -33.30 15.92
N GLU A 351 -10.89 -33.98 17.06
CA GLU A 351 -9.93 -33.51 18.09
C GLU A 351 -8.50 -33.37 17.55
N ASP A 352 -8.08 -34.22 16.61
CA ASP A 352 -6.73 -34.21 16.03
C ASP A 352 -6.46 -32.96 15.17
N LEU A 353 -7.50 -32.25 14.75
CA LEU A 353 -7.38 -31.01 13.97
C LEU A 353 -7.05 -29.81 14.86
N LEU A 354 -7.44 -29.86 16.14
CA LEU A 354 -7.34 -28.73 17.05
C LEU A 354 -5.88 -28.55 17.50
N GLY A 355 -5.35 -27.33 17.30
CA GLY A 355 -4.06 -26.92 17.84
C GLY A 355 -4.01 -26.95 19.37
N SER A 356 -2.84 -26.68 19.94
CA SER A 356 -2.75 -26.52 21.39
C SER A 356 -3.67 -25.37 21.85
N LEU A 357 -4.46 -25.61 22.90
CA LEU A 357 -5.12 -24.54 23.65
C LEU A 357 -4.32 -24.31 24.93
N SER A 358 -3.69 -23.15 25.04
CA SER A 358 -3.20 -22.60 26.31
C SER A 358 -4.34 -21.91 27.01
N ASP A 359 -4.40 -22.08 28.33
CA ASP A 359 -5.27 -21.32 29.21
C ASP A 359 -4.84 -19.84 29.12
N ASP A 360 -5.73 -19.00 28.61
CA ASP A 360 -5.50 -17.55 28.52
C ASP A 360 -6.44 -16.88 29.52
N GLU A 361 -5.86 -16.19 30.51
CA GLU A 361 -6.57 -15.50 31.60
C GLU A 361 -7.17 -14.16 31.18
N GLY A 362 -7.47 -13.98 29.89
CA GLY A 362 -8.25 -12.84 29.42
C GLY A 362 -9.66 -12.93 30.00
N GLU A 363 -10.05 -11.96 30.82
CA GLU A 363 -11.46 -11.77 31.14
C GLU A 363 -12.22 -11.51 29.82
N PRO A 364 -13.41 -12.10 29.61
CA PRO A 364 -14.26 -11.64 28.52
C PRO A 364 -14.52 -10.16 28.76
N ASP A 365 -14.03 -9.30 27.86
CA ASP A 365 -14.40 -7.89 27.89
C ASP A 365 -15.93 -7.82 27.76
N ASP A 366 -16.61 -7.58 28.88
CA ASP A 366 -18.03 -7.18 28.96
C ASP A 366 -18.22 -5.74 28.42
N ASP A 367 -17.12 -5.09 28.05
CA ASP A 367 -17.09 -3.78 27.43
C ASP A 367 -17.20 -3.93 25.90
N ASP A 368 -18.45 -4.02 25.43
CA ASP A 368 -18.89 -3.42 24.16
C ASP A 368 -18.71 -1.87 24.21
N ASP A 369 -17.65 -1.35 24.82
CA ASP A 369 -17.29 0.07 24.73
C ASP A 369 -16.56 0.23 23.39
N ASP A 370 -17.36 0.53 22.36
CA ASP A 370 -17.17 1.63 21.40
C ASP A 370 -15.75 2.26 21.29
N ASP A 371 -14.69 1.46 21.15
CA ASP A 371 -13.42 1.88 20.54
C ASP A 371 -13.50 1.78 19.00
N ASP A 372 -14.73 1.77 18.47
CA ASP A 372 -15.03 2.32 17.15
C ASP A 372 -14.80 3.85 17.23
N GLU A 373 -13.53 4.29 17.17
CA GLU A 373 -13.25 5.58 16.57
C GLU A 373 -13.90 5.54 15.18
N GLU A 374 -15.03 6.24 15.03
CA GLU A 374 -15.82 6.33 13.80
C GLU A 374 -14.95 6.84 12.64
N GLU A 375 -14.19 5.95 12.00
CA GLU A 375 -13.69 6.16 10.65
C GLU A 375 -14.89 6.01 9.71
N GLU A 376 -15.56 7.13 9.44
CA GLU A 376 -16.49 7.26 8.33
C GLU A 376 -15.72 7.03 7.01
N GLU A 377 -15.99 5.89 6.37
CA GLU A 377 -15.61 5.62 4.98
C GLU A 377 -16.80 5.99 4.09
N GLU A 378 -16.54 6.81 3.07
CA GLU A 378 -17.44 7.02 1.93
C GLU A 378 -17.33 5.80 1.01
N GLU A 379 -18.42 5.05 0.83
CA GLU A 379 -18.55 4.04 -0.20
C GLU A 379 -18.69 4.73 -1.57
N GLU A 380 -17.68 4.65 -2.43
CA GLU A 380 -17.85 4.91 -3.86
C GLU A 380 -18.46 3.65 -4.50
N GLU A 381 -19.78 3.67 -4.75
CA GLU A 381 -20.45 2.68 -5.59
C GLU A 381 -19.98 2.85 -7.05
N GLU A 382 -19.13 1.93 -7.53
CA GLU A 382 -18.88 1.75 -8.97
C GLU A 382 -20.03 0.91 -9.56
N GLU A 383 -21.03 1.56 -10.17
CA GLU A 383 -22.02 0.88 -11.02
C GLU A 383 -21.35 0.46 -12.35
N GLU A 384 -21.21 -0.85 -12.56
CA GLU A 384 -20.89 -1.44 -13.87
C GLU A 384 -22.17 -1.68 -14.68
N GLU A 385 -22.32 -1.01 -15.83
CA GLU A 385 -23.24 -1.45 -16.90
C GLU A 385 -22.42 -2.10 -18.02
N GLU A 386 -22.50 -3.43 -18.11
CA GLU A 386 -22.26 -4.16 -19.35
C GLU A 386 -23.53 -4.12 -20.22
N GLU A 387 -23.42 -3.66 -21.47
CA GLU A 387 -24.23 -4.22 -22.55
C GLU A 387 -23.40 -4.42 -23.82
N ASN A 388 -23.59 -5.60 -24.39
CA ASN A 388 -22.87 -6.20 -25.50
C ASN A 388 -23.54 -5.93 -26.86
N GLU A 389 -22.67 -5.88 -27.87
CA GLU A 389 -22.81 -6.48 -29.21
C GLU A 389 -23.52 -5.79 -30.41
N HIS A 390 -22.82 -6.01 -31.55
CA HIS A 390 -23.21 -5.99 -32.97
C HIS A 390 -23.34 -4.63 -33.70
N GLU A 391 -22.96 -4.45 -34.97
CA GLU A 391 -22.06 -5.09 -35.94
C GLU A 391 -22.13 -4.21 -37.23
N GLU A 392 -21.11 -4.27 -38.09
CA GLU A 392 -21.10 -3.80 -39.50
C GLU A 392 -21.28 -2.28 -39.77
N GLY A 393 -20.65 -1.61 -40.74
CA GLY A 393 -19.88 -1.99 -41.91
C GLY A 393 -20.07 -0.92 -43.01
N ALA A 394 -18.93 -0.47 -43.58
CA ALA A 394 -18.77 0.08 -44.94
C ALA A 394 -19.14 1.55 -45.30
N LYS A 395 -18.06 2.29 -45.69
CA LYS A 395 -17.85 3.06 -46.96
C LYS A 395 -18.72 4.31 -47.23
N GLU A 396 -18.34 5.34 -47.98
CA GLU A 396 -17.11 5.89 -48.60
C GLU A 396 -17.52 7.29 -49.13
N ASN A 397 -16.54 8.22 -49.18
CA ASN A 397 -16.37 9.32 -50.16
C ASN A 397 -17.38 10.48 -50.28
N GLY A 398 -16.82 11.72 -50.29
CA GLY A 398 -17.13 12.67 -51.38
C GLY A 398 -17.41 14.14 -51.07
N VAL A 399 -16.36 14.92 -50.77
CA VAL A 399 -15.95 16.21 -51.42
C VAL A 399 -16.90 17.43 -51.52
N ASN A 400 -16.30 18.60 -51.17
CA ASN A 400 -16.62 20.03 -51.44
C ASN A 400 -17.84 20.63 -50.70
N GLY A 401 -17.77 21.76 -50.01
CA GLY A 401 -16.77 22.80 -49.89
C GLY A 401 -17.46 24.16 -49.96
N THR A 402 -17.57 24.88 -48.84
CA THR A 402 -17.68 26.35 -48.79
C THR A 402 -17.46 26.84 -47.37
N LYS A 403 -16.57 27.83 -47.25
CA LYS A 403 -16.19 28.56 -46.04
C LYS A 403 -17.41 29.25 -45.43
N ASP A 404 -17.61 29.05 -44.13
CA ASP A 404 -18.10 30.11 -43.24
C ASP A 404 -17.26 30.09 -41.96
N ILE A 405 -16.79 31.28 -41.62
CA ILE A 405 -15.95 31.59 -40.46
C ILE A 405 -16.87 31.56 -39.25
N ILE A 406 -16.72 30.53 -38.42
CA ILE A 406 -17.23 30.50 -37.04
C ILE A 406 -16.03 30.07 -36.19
N GLU A 407 -15.66 30.95 -35.27
CA GLU A 407 -14.59 30.75 -34.29
C GLU A 407 -14.86 29.45 -33.50
N GLU A 408 -14.07 28.42 -33.79
CA GLU A 408 -13.95 27.26 -32.93
C GLU A 408 -13.30 27.69 -31.63
N LYS A 409 -14.10 27.73 -30.56
CA LYS A 409 -13.61 27.57 -29.19
C LYS A 409 -12.88 26.23 -29.12
N GLU A 410 -11.56 26.27 -29.15
CA GLU A 410 -10.74 25.15 -28.69
C GLU A 410 -11.16 24.81 -27.24
N LYS A 411 -11.53 23.54 -27.06
CA LYS A 411 -11.85 22.92 -25.78
C LYS A 411 -10.67 23.11 -24.80
N PRO A 412 -10.88 23.48 -23.54
CA PRO A 412 -9.80 23.47 -22.56
C PRO A 412 -9.42 22.01 -22.25
N GLN A 413 -8.31 21.59 -22.84
CA GLN A 413 -7.57 20.40 -22.46
C GLN A 413 -6.67 20.78 -21.28
N CYS A 414 -7.09 20.55 -20.03
CA CYS A 414 -6.21 20.31 -18.85
C CYS A 414 -7.07 20.08 -17.59
N SER A 415 -7.13 18.86 -17.04
CA SER A 415 -7.82 18.57 -15.77
C SER A 415 -6.98 17.85 -14.71
N SER A 416 -5.66 17.64 -14.91
CA SER A 416 -4.92 16.64 -14.13
C SER A 416 -3.84 17.15 -13.17
N GLU A 417 -3.37 18.40 -13.27
CA GLU A 417 -2.14 18.81 -12.56
C GLU A 417 -2.38 19.28 -11.11
N LEU A 418 -3.35 20.19 -10.86
CA LEU A 418 -3.67 20.62 -9.49
C LEU A 418 -4.35 19.51 -8.69
N THR A 419 -5.26 18.76 -9.32
CA THR A 419 -5.89 17.58 -8.71
C THR A 419 -4.85 16.53 -8.32
N SER A 420 -3.83 16.28 -9.16
CA SER A 420 -2.72 15.37 -8.82
C SER A 420 -1.88 15.85 -7.63
N PHE A 421 -1.76 17.18 -7.44
CA PHE A 421 -1.15 17.75 -6.23
C PHE A 421 -2.04 17.57 -5.01
N LEU A 422 -3.34 17.87 -5.11
CA LEU A 422 -4.27 17.77 -3.98
C LEU A 422 -4.49 16.33 -3.50
N ILE A 423 -4.37 15.33 -4.38
CA ILE A 423 -4.42 13.91 -3.98
C ILE A 423 -3.10 13.49 -3.30
N PHE A 424 -1.96 13.98 -3.77
CA PHE A 424 -0.64 13.63 -3.23
C PHE A 424 0.27 14.87 -3.11
N PRO A 425 0.14 15.65 -2.03
CA PRO A 425 0.89 16.89 -1.86
C PRO A 425 2.40 16.62 -1.75
N SER A 426 3.20 17.30 -2.57
CA SER A 426 4.67 17.32 -2.44
C SER A 426 5.22 18.65 -2.90
N ALA A 427 6.36 19.07 -2.34
CA ALA A 427 7.01 20.33 -2.68
C ALA A 427 7.38 20.37 -4.17
N GLU A 428 7.85 19.24 -4.72
CA GLU A 428 8.25 19.09 -6.11
C GLU A 428 7.05 19.25 -7.06
N LYS A 429 5.90 18.66 -6.72
CA LYS A 429 4.66 18.85 -7.50
C LYS A 429 4.17 20.29 -7.44
N LEU A 430 4.18 20.92 -6.27
CA LEU A 430 3.78 22.32 -6.13
C LEU A 430 4.68 23.22 -6.99
N ILE A 431 6.00 23.01 -6.95
CA ILE A 431 6.94 23.75 -7.80
C ILE A 431 6.66 23.50 -9.29
N SER A 432 6.39 22.24 -9.68
CA SER A 432 6.17 21.85 -11.08
C SER A 432 4.99 22.54 -11.77
N LEU A 433 3.98 22.98 -11.00
CA LEU A 433 2.85 23.77 -11.50
C LEU A 433 3.28 25.16 -12.03
N GLY A 434 4.49 25.62 -11.68
CA GLY A 434 5.12 26.82 -12.22
C GLY A 434 4.25 28.09 -12.14
N ALA A 435 4.31 28.94 -13.16
CA ALA A 435 3.57 30.19 -13.21
C ALA A 435 2.04 30.03 -13.30
N LYS A 436 1.53 28.81 -13.56
CA LYS A 436 0.10 28.53 -13.68
C LYS A 436 -0.58 28.25 -12.33
N ARG A 437 0.18 28.05 -11.25
CA ARG A 437 -0.33 27.74 -9.89
C ARG A 437 -1.51 28.60 -9.47
N THR A 438 -1.30 29.91 -9.42
CA THR A 438 -2.29 30.90 -8.98
C THR A 438 -3.56 30.80 -9.83
N GLN A 439 -3.41 30.72 -11.16
CA GLN A 439 -4.53 30.60 -12.08
C GLN A 439 -5.31 29.29 -11.89
N LEU A 440 -4.61 28.17 -11.66
CA LEU A 440 -5.25 26.88 -11.44
C LEU A 440 -6.04 26.88 -10.11
N ILE A 441 -5.46 27.42 -9.04
CA ILE A 441 -6.15 27.56 -7.75
C ILE A 441 -7.39 28.45 -7.89
N GLU A 442 -7.26 29.58 -8.59
CA GLU A 442 -8.37 30.49 -8.82
C GLU A 442 -9.48 29.89 -9.70
N GLN A 443 -9.16 28.99 -10.63
CA GLN A 443 -10.15 28.40 -11.53
C GLN A 443 -10.79 27.11 -11.01
N GLN A 444 -10.05 26.30 -10.25
CA GLN A 444 -10.45 24.93 -9.90
C GLN A 444 -10.90 24.78 -8.45
N VAL A 445 -10.58 25.73 -7.57
CA VAL A 445 -11.03 25.68 -6.17
C VAL A 445 -12.36 26.42 -6.03
N ASP A 446 -13.39 25.68 -5.64
CA ASP A 446 -14.66 26.26 -5.22
C ASP A 446 -14.48 26.94 -3.85
N VAL A 447 -14.43 28.28 -3.88
CA VAL A 447 -14.29 29.12 -2.68
C VAL A 447 -15.61 29.34 -1.94
N SER A 448 -16.71 28.81 -2.49
CA SER A 448 -18.03 28.84 -1.85
C SER A 448 -18.10 27.86 -0.68
N ASP A 449 -17.34 26.76 -0.77
CA ASP A 449 -17.22 25.76 0.28
C ASP A 449 -15.99 26.00 1.16
N ALA A 450 -16.24 26.37 2.42
CA ALA A 450 -15.21 26.62 3.40
C ALA A 450 -14.42 25.36 3.81
N SER A 451 -15.00 24.16 3.66
CA SER A 451 -14.30 22.91 3.92
C SER A 451 -13.21 22.67 2.88
N THR A 452 -13.60 22.72 1.59
CA THR A 452 -12.68 22.62 0.45
C THR A 452 -11.55 23.65 0.54
N VAL A 453 -11.85 24.92 0.84
CA VAL A 453 -10.82 25.96 0.97
C VAL A 453 -9.84 25.65 2.11
N SER A 454 -10.35 25.23 3.27
CA SER A 454 -9.49 24.84 4.39
C SER A 454 -8.61 23.65 4.05
N GLU A 455 -9.14 22.64 3.36
CA GLU A 455 -8.39 21.46 2.96
C GLU A 455 -7.27 21.81 1.97
N VAL A 456 -7.57 22.62 0.95
CA VAL A 456 -6.58 23.08 -0.03
C VAL A 456 -5.49 23.89 0.66
N PHE A 457 -5.85 24.79 1.58
CA PHE A 457 -4.89 25.56 2.37
C PHE A 457 -3.95 24.65 3.17
N LEU A 458 -4.50 23.66 3.88
CA LEU A 458 -3.72 22.71 4.69
C LEU A 458 -2.80 21.86 3.82
N LYS A 459 -3.28 21.36 2.67
CA LYS A 459 -2.46 20.60 1.72
C LYS A 459 -1.31 21.42 1.13
N ILE A 460 -1.55 22.69 0.75
CA ILE A 460 -0.50 23.60 0.27
C ILE A 460 0.54 23.86 1.37
N SER A 461 0.10 24.13 2.59
CA SER A 461 1.00 24.49 3.69
C SER A 461 1.71 23.27 4.33
N SER A 462 1.19 22.06 4.14
CA SER A 462 1.79 20.82 4.65
C SER A 462 3.15 20.48 4.01
N VAL A 463 3.39 20.93 2.78
CA VAL A 463 4.63 20.66 2.03
C VAL A 463 5.74 21.68 2.32
N TYR A 464 5.60 22.47 3.39
CA TYR A 464 6.55 23.49 3.79
C TYR A 464 7.94 22.90 4.06
N LYS A 465 8.95 23.48 3.41
CA LYS A 465 10.38 23.22 3.62
C LYS A 465 11.12 24.55 3.74
N ASP A 466 12.25 24.57 4.44
CA ASP A 466 13.08 25.76 4.63
C ASP A 466 13.92 26.12 3.38
N GLU A 467 13.32 25.99 2.19
CA GLU A 467 13.94 26.24 0.89
C GLU A 467 13.26 27.46 0.23
N PRO A 468 14.00 28.45 -0.29
CA PRO A 468 13.41 29.71 -0.80
C PRO A 468 12.36 29.50 -1.89
N GLU A 469 12.63 28.58 -2.82
CA GLU A 469 11.73 28.28 -3.96
C GLU A 469 10.42 27.64 -3.49
N VAL A 470 10.50 26.72 -2.52
CA VAL A 470 9.32 26.05 -1.94
C VAL A 470 8.49 27.05 -1.15
N LYS A 471 9.11 27.88 -0.31
CA LYS A 471 8.43 28.93 0.46
C LYS A 471 7.69 29.90 -0.45
N GLN A 472 8.37 30.36 -1.50
CA GLN A 472 7.76 31.27 -2.47
C GLN A 472 6.54 30.63 -3.13
N ALA A 473 6.64 29.37 -3.58
CA ALA A 473 5.51 28.67 -4.19
C ALA A 473 4.32 28.50 -3.23
N ILE A 474 4.57 28.19 -1.95
CA ILE A 474 3.53 28.06 -0.91
C ILE A 474 2.86 29.41 -0.65
N PHE A 475 3.65 30.47 -0.47
CA PHE A 475 3.14 31.81 -0.19
C PHE A 475 2.32 32.36 -1.35
N GLU A 476 2.81 32.27 -2.59
CA GLU A 476 2.05 32.67 -3.79
C GLU A 476 0.72 31.91 -3.92
N SER A 477 0.73 30.61 -3.63
CA SER A 477 -0.47 29.75 -3.72
C SER A 477 -1.47 30.06 -2.61
N THR A 478 -0.96 30.30 -1.40
CA THR A 478 -1.75 30.67 -0.23
C THR A 478 -2.39 32.04 -0.41
N ASP A 479 -1.62 33.02 -0.89
CA ASP A 479 -2.10 34.37 -1.15
C ASP A 479 -3.19 34.37 -2.23
N ALA A 480 -3.01 33.59 -3.29
CA ALA A 480 -4.02 33.42 -4.34
C ALA A 480 -5.36 32.90 -3.77
N LEU A 481 -5.30 31.82 -2.99
CA LEU A 481 -6.46 31.20 -2.37
C LEU A 481 -7.17 32.16 -1.42
N LEU A 482 -6.45 32.72 -0.46
CA LEU A 482 -7.03 33.53 0.61
C LEU A 482 -7.51 34.90 0.12
N LYS A 483 -6.80 35.50 -0.84
CA LYS A 483 -7.27 36.74 -1.47
C LYS A 483 -8.62 36.53 -2.16
N LYS A 484 -8.83 35.40 -2.84
CA LYS A 484 -10.11 35.07 -3.47
C LYS A 484 -11.22 34.87 -2.43
N VAL A 485 -10.93 34.16 -1.34
CA VAL A 485 -11.88 33.91 -0.24
C VAL A 485 -12.31 35.20 0.44
N PHE A 486 -11.35 36.04 0.83
CA PHE A 486 -11.62 37.28 1.57
C PHE A 486 -12.17 38.41 0.69
N SER A 487 -12.03 38.33 -0.64
CA SER A 487 -12.60 39.32 -1.56
C SER A 487 -14.10 39.10 -1.88
N ASN A 488 -14.66 37.92 -1.55
CA ASN A 488 -16.05 37.59 -1.92
C ASN A 488 -17.09 38.18 -0.96
N SER A 489 -17.19 37.63 0.26
CA SER A 489 -18.16 38.08 1.25
C SER A 489 -17.67 37.84 2.67
N HIS A 490 -18.13 38.68 3.59
CA HIS A 490 -17.76 38.58 5.01
C HIS A 490 -18.14 37.22 5.61
N SER A 491 -19.26 36.65 5.19
CA SER A 491 -19.74 35.33 5.64
C SER A 491 -18.81 34.20 5.22
N GLN A 492 -18.21 34.28 4.02
CA GLN A 492 -17.27 33.27 3.54
C GLN A 492 -15.93 33.36 4.29
N SER A 493 -15.47 34.58 4.61
CA SER A 493 -14.28 34.79 5.44
C SER A 493 -14.42 34.12 6.81
N TYR A 494 -15.54 34.32 7.50
CA TYR A 494 -15.81 33.68 8.79
C TYR A 494 -15.97 32.16 8.68
N SER A 495 -16.66 31.68 7.64
CA SER A 495 -16.86 30.25 7.41
C SER A 495 -15.52 29.54 7.21
N PHE A 496 -14.63 30.10 6.39
CA PHE A 496 -13.28 29.59 6.18
C PHE A 496 -12.47 29.57 7.49
N ILE A 497 -12.43 30.69 8.22
CA ILE A 497 -11.64 30.77 9.46
C ILE A 497 -12.16 29.80 10.51
N THR A 498 -13.47 29.64 10.62
CA THR A 498 -14.10 28.68 11.53
C THR A 498 -13.73 27.25 11.13
N SER A 499 -13.89 26.89 9.85
CA SER A 499 -13.49 25.59 9.30
C SER A 499 -12.02 25.28 9.56
N LEU A 500 -11.13 26.26 9.34
CA LEU A 500 -9.70 26.11 9.57
C LEU A 500 -9.35 25.89 11.04
N ILE A 501 -9.95 26.65 11.95
CA ILE A 501 -9.73 26.51 13.40
C ILE A 501 -10.25 25.16 13.90
N VAL A 502 -11.35 24.64 13.34
CA VAL A 502 -11.84 23.29 13.61
C VAL A 502 -10.85 22.24 13.09
N ASN A 503 -10.40 22.35 11.84
CA ASN A 503 -9.44 21.41 11.24
C ASN A 503 -8.10 21.39 12.00
N LEU A 504 -7.65 22.53 12.54
CA LEU A 504 -6.45 22.61 13.39
C LEU A 504 -6.69 22.11 14.83
N GLY A 505 -7.90 21.65 15.17
CA GLY A 505 -8.25 21.15 16.51
C GLY A 505 -8.35 22.23 17.59
N LEU A 506 -8.47 23.51 17.20
CA LEU A 506 -8.52 24.65 18.11
C LEU A 506 -9.96 25.00 18.55
N LEU A 507 -10.97 24.54 17.79
CA LEU A 507 -12.39 24.67 18.11
C LEU A 507 -13.07 23.30 17.93
N LYS A 508 -14.02 22.96 18.82
CA LYS A 508 -14.83 21.76 18.68
C LYS A 508 -15.90 21.98 17.61
N SER A 509 -16.02 21.06 16.67
CA SER A 509 -17.11 21.02 15.71
C SER A 509 -18.38 20.43 16.35
N GLU A 510 -19.55 20.91 15.94
CA GLU A 510 -20.84 20.23 16.18
C GLU A 510 -21.08 19.09 15.18
N ASP A 511 -20.44 19.18 14.00
CA ASP A 511 -20.42 18.15 12.98
C ASP A 511 -19.23 17.21 13.24
N LYS A 512 -19.51 15.96 13.60
CA LYS A 512 -18.51 14.93 13.94
C LYS A 512 -17.67 14.50 12.72
N LYS A 513 -18.09 14.84 11.49
CA LYS A 513 -17.44 14.44 10.23
C LYS A 513 -16.19 15.26 9.90
N ILE A 514 -15.97 16.40 10.56
CA ILE A 514 -14.86 17.30 10.22
C ILE A 514 -13.53 16.73 10.73
N LYS A 515 -12.70 16.23 9.81
CA LYS A 515 -11.40 15.60 10.08
C LYS A 515 -10.37 16.61 10.59
N LYS A 516 -9.93 16.46 11.83
CA LYS A 516 -8.82 17.23 12.39
C LYS A 516 -7.50 16.79 11.76
N VAL A 517 -6.64 17.74 11.42
CA VAL A 517 -5.31 17.44 10.89
C VAL A 517 -4.26 17.47 11.98
N THR A 518 -3.21 16.64 11.83
CA THR A 518 -1.99 16.81 12.63
C THR A 518 -1.36 18.15 12.26
N VAL A 519 -1.25 19.06 13.23
CA VAL A 519 -0.75 20.42 12.96
C VAL A 519 0.76 20.37 12.72
N LEU A 520 1.18 20.84 11.55
CA LEU A 520 2.59 20.98 11.16
C LEU A 520 3.03 22.45 11.29
N PRO A 521 4.33 22.73 11.53
CA PRO A 521 4.84 24.10 11.58
C PRO A 521 4.52 24.91 10.31
N GLY A 522 4.51 24.24 9.15
CA GLY A 522 4.17 24.84 7.86
C GLY A 522 2.78 25.47 7.80
N HIS A 523 1.77 24.87 8.44
CA HIS A 523 0.41 25.41 8.50
C HIS A 523 0.40 26.78 9.19
N LEU A 524 1.12 26.89 10.30
CA LEU A 524 1.17 28.13 11.09
C LEU A 524 2.04 29.20 10.42
N LEU A 525 3.13 28.81 9.77
CA LEU A 525 4.00 29.75 9.04
C LEU A 525 3.35 30.29 7.76
N ALA A 526 2.57 29.48 7.05
CA ALA A 526 1.78 29.94 5.92
C ALA A 526 0.66 30.90 6.37
N LEU A 527 0.00 30.62 7.51
CA LEU A 527 -0.96 31.55 8.11
C LEU A 527 -0.30 32.84 8.57
N GLU A 528 0.91 32.78 9.12
CA GLU A 528 1.65 33.95 9.57
C GLU A 528 2.00 34.87 8.41
N HIS A 529 2.51 34.30 7.30
CA HIS A 529 2.74 35.03 6.06
C HIS A 529 1.45 35.67 5.53
N ALA A 530 0.36 34.91 5.46
CA ALA A 530 -0.93 35.39 4.95
C ALA A 530 -1.49 36.52 5.82
N ALA A 531 -1.42 36.39 7.15
CA ALA A 531 -1.84 37.42 8.09
C ALA A 531 -1.03 38.71 7.89
N ALA A 532 0.25 38.62 7.56
CA ALA A 532 1.06 39.81 7.29
C ALA A 532 0.67 40.57 6.00
N GLN A 533 -0.19 40.02 5.14
CA GLN A 533 -0.61 40.65 3.89
C GLN A 533 -1.80 41.61 4.06
N GLU A 534 -1.85 42.65 3.23
CA GLU A 534 -2.91 43.68 3.28
C GLU A 534 -4.32 43.14 3.02
N PHE A 535 -4.45 42.00 2.35
CA PHE A 535 -5.75 41.41 2.03
C PHE A 535 -6.38 40.68 3.23
N PHE A 536 -5.63 40.43 4.31
CA PHE A 536 -6.10 39.64 5.45
C PHE A 536 -6.96 40.50 6.38
N PRO A 537 -8.24 40.16 6.63
CA PRO A 537 -9.13 41.02 7.41
C PRO A 537 -8.76 41.06 8.90
N ALA A 538 -8.73 42.26 9.49
CA ALA A 538 -8.34 42.46 10.89
C ALA A 538 -9.28 41.79 11.91
N ASP A 539 -10.58 41.70 11.59
CA ASP A 539 -11.56 41.04 12.44
C ASP A 539 -11.35 39.50 12.47
N GLN A 540 -10.98 38.91 11.34
CA GLN A 540 -10.60 37.49 11.26
C GLN A 540 -9.29 37.20 12.01
N ALA A 541 -8.32 38.13 11.95
CA ALA A 541 -7.08 38.02 12.70
C ALA A 541 -7.34 37.98 14.22
N GLY A 542 -8.32 38.75 14.71
CA GLY A 542 -8.75 38.72 16.12
C GLY A 542 -9.34 37.38 16.55
N VAL A 543 -10.13 36.74 15.70
CA VAL A 543 -10.67 35.39 15.97
C VAL A 543 -9.55 34.36 16.04
N LEU A 544 -8.66 34.35 15.05
CA LEU A 544 -7.51 33.43 15.03
C LEU A 544 -6.60 33.62 16.25
N GLU A 545 -6.29 34.86 16.63
CA GLU A 545 -5.45 35.16 17.80
C GLU A 545 -6.03 34.53 19.06
N ALA A 546 -7.33 34.70 19.30
CA ALA A 546 -7.99 34.19 20.50
C ALA A 546 -7.88 32.65 20.61
N PHE A 547 -8.02 31.94 19.50
CA PHE A 547 -7.96 30.47 19.48
C PHE A 547 -6.53 29.92 19.51
N VAL A 548 -5.58 30.57 18.83
CA VAL A 548 -4.16 30.23 18.89
C VAL A 548 -3.59 30.47 20.30
N SER A 549 -4.05 31.53 20.97
CA SER A 549 -3.61 31.87 22.34
C SER A 549 -4.17 30.94 23.43
N ARG A 550 -5.36 30.37 23.26
CA ARG A 550 -6.02 29.53 24.29
C ARG A 550 -5.61 28.06 24.23
N ASN A 551 -5.22 27.55 23.08
CA ASN A 551 -4.99 26.12 22.83
C ASN A 551 -3.51 25.74 22.80
N GLY A 552 -2.74 26.17 23.80
CA GLY A 552 -1.29 25.97 23.86
C GLY A 552 -0.82 24.51 23.79
N LYS A 553 -1.64 23.56 24.29
CA LYS A 553 -1.35 22.11 24.28
C LYS A 553 -1.49 21.48 22.88
N VAL A 554 -2.50 21.91 22.11
CA VAL A 554 -2.74 21.38 20.74
C VAL A 554 -1.60 21.78 19.80
N LEU A 555 -0.98 22.94 20.05
CA LEU A 555 0.09 23.51 19.23
C LEU A 555 1.48 23.36 19.85
N GLU A 556 1.64 22.46 20.83
CA GLU A 556 2.90 22.31 21.59
C GLU A 556 4.06 21.85 20.71
N SER A 557 3.79 20.92 19.77
CA SER A 557 4.74 20.43 18.77
C SER A 557 5.23 21.52 17.79
N CYS A 558 4.53 22.65 17.71
CA CYS A 558 4.79 23.74 16.77
C CYS A 558 5.03 25.09 17.48
N CYS A 559 5.53 25.06 18.72
CA CYS A 559 5.59 26.23 19.60
C CYS A 559 6.25 27.48 18.98
N SER A 560 7.36 27.34 18.24
CA SER A 560 8.04 28.46 17.59
C SER A 560 7.20 29.10 16.48
N ALA A 561 6.52 28.29 15.65
CA ALA A 561 5.67 28.80 14.58
C ALA A 561 4.36 29.41 15.14
N ARG A 562 3.82 28.83 16.22
CA ARG A 562 2.70 29.40 16.98
C ARG A 562 3.03 30.79 17.51
N ASP A 563 4.19 30.96 18.14
CA ASP A 563 4.58 32.23 18.75
C ASP A 563 4.84 33.32 17.68
N ALA A 564 5.38 32.94 16.53
CA ALA A 564 5.51 33.83 15.36
C ALA A 564 4.13 34.28 14.85
N LEU A 565 3.23 33.34 14.56
CA LEU A 565 1.86 33.63 14.12
C LEU A 565 1.12 34.53 15.12
N LYS A 566 1.17 34.20 16.41
CA LYS A 566 0.56 35.00 17.47
C LYS A 566 1.10 36.43 17.50
N THR A 567 2.40 36.61 17.36
CA THR A 567 3.02 37.93 17.34
C THR A 567 2.51 38.77 16.18
N THR A 568 2.36 38.16 14.99
CA THR A 568 1.85 38.83 13.79
C THR A 568 0.36 39.17 13.94
N LEU A 569 -0.47 38.26 14.43
CA LEU A 569 -1.90 38.50 14.67
C LEU A 569 -2.17 39.59 15.73
N VAL A 570 -1.37 39.63 16.81
CA VAL A 570 -1.48 40.68 17.84
C VAL A 570 -1.14 42.05 17.26
N LYS A 571 -0.12 42.15 16.40
CA LYS A 571 0.21 43.42 15.73
C LYS A 571 -0.92 43.92 14.84
N MET A 572 -1.65 43.03 14.16
CA MET A 572 -2.77 43.42 13.31
C MET A 572 -4.01 43.87 14.08
N THR A 573 -4.25 43.30 15.25
CA THR A 573 -5.42 43.62 16.08
C THR A 573 -5.22 44.84 16.97
N THR A 574 -3.97 45.30 17.11
CA THR A 574 -3.58 46.48 17.89
C THR A 574 -3.16 47.69 17.04
N ALA A 575 -2.98 47.49 15.73
CA ALA A 575 -2.81 48.55 14.72
C ALA A 575 -4.17 49.06 14.25
#